data_AF-A0A9P6FT05-F1
#
_entry.id   AF-A0A9P6FT05-F1
#
_cell.length_a   1.000
_cell.length_b   1.000
_cell.length_c   1.000
_cell.angle_alpha   90.00
_cell.angle_beta   90.00
_cell.angle_gamma   90.00
#
_symmetry.space_group_name_H-M   'P 1'
#
loop_
_entity.id
_entity.type
_entity.pdbx_description
1 polymer ?
#
loop_
_entity_poly.entity_id
_entity_poly.type
_entity_poly.pdbx_seq_one_letter_code
_entity_poly.pdbx_strand_id
1 'polypeptide(L)'
;MVVRNIAIFTGGAVLGAVAVGSYLKSQSETKAVTVPVQPPQPPQPQVLPPPPVTVPVVPNKPISPPVVRPPTSIGNPLKIMPHGFPGPLNDVFAREGYVASYNRQLRHPNWVAEHITAESLKAGEGVGRGNSQFKEDSTVPDLYKAKLSDYVRSGYDRGHMVPAADCKSTQTAMDDTFYLSNIAPQVGEGFNRD
;
A
#
# COMPACT_ATOMS: atom_id res chain seq x y z
N MET A 1 8.93 -19.58 41.88
CA MET A 1 8.57 -18.24 42.41
C MET A 1 9.59 -17.26 41.84
N VAL A 2 9.22 -16.34 40.93
CA VAL A 2 8.42 -15.11 41.15
C VAL A 2 9.20 -14.07 41.98
N VAL A 3 9.43 -12.80 41.61
CA VAL A 3 9.36 -12.05 40.32
C VAL A 3 9.81 -10.57 40.59
N ARG A 4 10.27 -9.79 39.57
CA ARG A 4 10.34 -8.28 39.57
C ARG A 4 11.29 -7.58 40.61
N ASN A 5 11.62 -6.27 40.59
CA ASN A 5 11.55 -5.15 39.62
C ASN A 5 12.49 -3.96 40.01
N ILE A 6 12.89 -3.14 39.01
CA ILE A 6 12.93 -1.65 38.89
C ILE A 6 13.20 -0.76 40.13
N ALA A 7 14.02 0.29 39.94
CA ALA A 7 13.97 1.54 40.73
C ALA A 7 14.18 2.82 39.86
N ILE A 8 13.62 3.95 40.31
CA ILE A 8 13.72 5.33 39.75
C ILE A 8 14.13 6.26 40.91
N PHE A 9 14.86 7.37 40.66
CA PHE A 9 15.01 8.47 41.63
C PHE A 9 15.07 9.86 40.97
N THR A 10 14.65 10.89 41.73
CA THR A 10 14.59 12.32 41.37
C THR A 10 14.92 13.21 42.60
N GLY A 11 15.43 14.44 42.39
CA GLY A 11 15.19 15.57 43.32
C GLY A 11 16.35 16.55 43.69
N GLY A 12 16.03 17.86 43.68
CA GLY A 12 16.66 18.96 44.48
C GLY A 12 17.75 19.82 43.81
N ALA A 13 18.07 21.06 44.23
CA ALA A 13 17.46 22.06 45.16
C ALA A 13 18.30 23.38 45.17
N VAL A 14 17.97 24.57 45.72
CA VAL A 14 16.76 25.39 46.01
C VAL A 14 17.23 26.84 46.35
N LEU A 15 16.56 27.91 45.86
CA LEU A 15 16.63 29.35 46.28
C LEU A 15 15.51 30.14 45.53
N GLY A 16 15.14 31.42 45.74
CA GLY A 16 15.58 32.50 46.66
C GLY A 16 14.60 33.71 46.61
N ALA A 17 14.79 34.78 47.41
CA ALA A 17 13.77 35.83 47.69
C ALA A 17 14.38 37.13 48.32
N VAL A 18 13.75 38.33 48.48
CA VAL A 18 12.55 39.08 47.97
C VAL A 18 12.62 40.54 48.51
N ALA A 19 12.11 41.59 47.82
CA ALA A 19 11.80 42.91 48.42
C ALA A 19 10.77 43.76 47.64
N VAL A 20 10.01 44.61 48.34
CA VAL A 20 8.88 45.46 47.84
C VAL A 20 9.10 46.91 48.28
N GLY A 21 8.71 47.93 47.48
CA GLY A 21 8.63 49.31 48.00
C GLY A 21 8.75 50.47 47.00
N SER A 22 7.64 50.79 46.32
CA SER A 22 7.27 52.10 45.79
C SER A 22 8.17 53.34 46.05
N TYR A 23 8.66 53.99 44.99
CA TYR A 23 8.90 55.44 45.00
C TYR A 23 8.74 56.10 43.60
N LEU A 24 7.62 56.82 43.45
CA LEU A 24 7.46 58.11 42.74
C LEU A 24 8.03 58.29 41.30
N LYS A 25 7.21 58.53 40.27
CA LYS A 25 6.39 59.74 39.96
C LYS A 25 7.11 60.71 38.99
N SER A 26 6.71 60.68 37.72
CA SER A 26 6.50 61.84 36.83
C SER A 26 5.67 61.33 35.64
N GLN A 27 4.40 61.70 35.43
CA GLN A 27 3.94 62.94 34.78
C GLN A 27 4.65 63.24 33.46
N SER A 28 3.98 63.54 32.34
CA SER A 28 2.54 63.59 31.97
C SER A 28 2.49 63.69 30.42
N GLU A 29 1.45 63.27 29.69
CA GLU A 29 0.22 64.05 29.45
C GLU A 29 -0.98 63.20 28.98
N THR A 30 -2.17 63.66 29.34
CA THR A 30 -3.51 63.36 28.78
C THR A 30 -3.61 63.71 27.29
N LYS A 31 -4.55 63.25 26.44
CA LYS A 31 -5.89 62.60 26.54
C LYS A 31 -6.21 62.05 25.11
N ALA A 32 -7.18 61.18 24.79
CA ALA A 32 -8.43 60.81 25.43
C ALA A 32 -9.02 59.45 24.93
N VAL A 33 -10.10 59.03 25.58
CA VAL A 33 -11.10 58.00 25.19
C VAL A 33 -10.62 56.53 25.15
N THR A 34 -10.97 55.80 26.21
CA THR A 34 -10.96 54.32 26.26
C THR A 34 -12.01 53.70 25.34
N VAL A 35 -11.57 52.85 24.42
CA VAL A 35 -12.38 51.76 23.85
C VAL A 35 -12.11 50.50 24.69
N PRO A 36 -13.12 49.72 25.12
CA PRO A 36 -12.88 48.45 25.81
C PRO A 36 -12.18 47.45 24.87
N VAL A 37 -10.91 47.17 25.11
CA VAL A 37 -10.18 46.13 24.38
C VAL A 37 -10.60 44.77 24.94
N GLN A 38 -11.45 44.08 24.18
CA GLN A 38 -11.80 42.68 24.43
C GLN A 38 -10.52 41.80 24.29
N PRO A 39 -10.30 40.80 25.17
CA PRO A 39 -9.18 39.88 24.99
C PRO A 39 -9.26 39.18 23.62
N PRO A 40 -8.12 38.89 22.97
CA PRO A 40 -8.13 38.22 21.67
C PRO A 40 -8.82 36.87 21.80
N GLN A 41 -9.93 36.68 21.07
CA GLN A 41 -10.58 35.37 20.99
C GLN A 41 -9.65 34.40 20.26
N PRO A 42 -9.54 33.13 20.70
CA PRO A 42 -8.86 32.10 19.92
C PRO A 42 -9.54 31.96 18.54
N PRO A 43 -8.77 31.68 17.47
CA PRO A 43 -9.33 31.60 16.12
C PRO A 43 -10.41 30.51 16.06
N GLN A 44 -11.65 30.92 15.73
CA GLN A 44 -12.72 29.96 15.50
C GLN A 44 -12.47 29.22 14.18
N PRO A 45 -12.77 27.91 14.10
CA PRO A 45 -12.70 27.18 12.84
C PRO A 45 -13.61 27.83 11.79
N GLN A 46 -13.05 28.26 10.67
CA GLN A 46 -13.85 28.68 9.52
C GLN A 46 -14.52 27.45 8.92
N VAL A 47 -15.81 27.28 9.21
CA VAL A 47 -16.65 26.32 8.49
C VAL A 47 -16.89 26.89 7.09
N LEU A 48 -16.04 26.50 6.15
CA LEU A 48 -16.28 26.76 4.73
C LEU A 48 -17.64 26.15 4.33
N PRO A 49 -18.49 26.87 3.58
CA PRO A 49 -19.67 26.26 3.01
C PRO A 49 -19.23 25.11 2.09
N PRO A 50 -19.95 23.97 2.05
CA PRO A 50 -19.62 22.89 1.13
C PRO A 50 -19.64 23.42 -0.31
N PRO A 51 -18.69 23.01 -1.17
CA PRO A 51 -18.73 23.40 -2.58
C PRO A 51 -20.04 22.93 -3.20
N PRO A 52 -20.62 23.67 -4.16
CA PRO A 52 -21.82 23.23 -4.86
C PRO A 52 -21.57 21.86 -5.47
N VAL A 53 -22.40 20.87 -5.12
CA VAL A 53 -22.32 19.52 -5.66
C VAL A 53 -22.69 19.59 -7.13
N THR A 54 -21.68 19.75 -7.99
CA THR A 54 -21.81 19.47 -9.42
C THR A 54 -22.05 17.97 -9.55
N VAL A 55 -23.32 17.57 -9.58
CA VAL A 55 -23.71 16.21 -9.95
C VAL A 55 -23.08 15.95 -11.32
N PRO A 56 -22.17 14.97 -11.47
CA PRO A 56 -21.66 14.65 -12.79
C PRO A 56 -22.84 14.20 -13.63
N VAL A 57 -23.13 14.94 -14.70
CA VAL A 57 -24.07 14.50 -15.74
C VAL A 57 -23.44 13.28 -16.39
N VAL A 58 -23.78 12.10 -15.88
CA VAL A 58 -23.41 10.83 -16.49
C VAL A 58 -23.99 10.84 -17.91
N PRO A 59 -23.17 10.81 -18.97
CA PRO A 59 -23.69 10.67 -20.31
C PRO A 59 -24.42 9.33 -20.37
N ASN A 60 -25.74 9.35 -20.55
CA ASN A 60 -26.61 8.19 -20.32
C ASN A 60 -26.56 7.18 -21.48
N LYS A 61 -25.37 7.01 -22.06
CA LYS A 61 -25.03 6.09 -23.13
C LYS A 61 -23.59 5.64 -22.90
N PRO A 62 -23.33 4.36 -22.54
CA PRO A 62 -21.98 3.85 -22.56
C PRO A 62 -21.44 4.01 -23.99
N ILE A 63 -20.37 4.79 -24.13
CA ILE A 63 -19.55 4.78 -25.34
C ILE A 63 -18.84 3.44 -25.29
N SER A 64 -19.44 2.41 -25.88
CA SER A 64 -18.77 1.13 -26.10
C SER A 64 -17.44 1.44 -26.78
N PRO A 65 -16.30 0.93 -26.27
CA PRO A 65 -15.03 1.10 -26.95
C PRO A 65 -15.19 0.62 -28.40
N PRO A 66 -14.54 1.27 -29.38
CA PRO A 66 -14.64 0.85 -30.77
C PRO A 66 -14.21 -0.61 -30.85
N VAL A 67 -15.18 -1.49 -31.15
CA VAL A 67 -14.92 -2.92 -31.30
C VAL A 67 -14.03 -3.04 -32.53
N VAL A 68 -12.73 -3.18 -32.31
CA VAL A 68 -11.75 -3.53 -33.33
C VAL A 68 -12.11 -4.93 -33.79
N ARG A 69 -12.96 -5.00 -34.81
CA ARG A 69 -13.34 -6.27 -35.42
C ARG A 69 -12.07 -6.83 -36.06
N PRO A 70 -11.61 -8.04 -35.70
CA PRO A 70 -10.50 -8.66 -36.41
C PRO A 70 -10.88 -8.76 -37.90
N PRO A 71 -9.95 -8.49 -38.83
CA PRO A 71 -10.25 -8.54 -40.25
C PRO A 71 -10.78 -9.92 -40.64
N THR A 72 -11.90 -9.95 -41.35
CA THR A 72 -12.65 -11.17 -41.71
C THR A 72 -11.88 -12.12 -42.63
N SER A 73 -10.76 -11.67 -43.19
CA SER A 73 -9.77 -12.52 -43.83
C SER A 73 -8.36 -12.00 -43.51
N ILE A 74 -7.72 -12.63 -42.52
CA ILE A 74 -6.26 -12.64 -42.46
C ILE A 74 -5.81 -13.66 -43.50
N GLY A 75 -5.23 -13.20 -44.62
CA GLY A 75 -4.61 -14.10 -45.60
C GLY A 75 -3.57 -14.98 -44.92
N ASN A 76 -3.44 -16.25 -45.35
CA ASN A 76 -2.75 -17.35 -44.64
C ASN A 76 -1.64 -16.84 -43.67
N PRO A 77 -1.86 -16.85 -42.35
CA PRO A 77 -0.97 -16.18 -41.39
C PRO A 77 0.43 -16.80 -41.37
N LEU A 78 0.61 -18.05 -41.79
CA LEU A 78 1.91 -18.69 -41.93
C LEU A 78 2.75 -18.12 -43.09
N LYS A 79 2.14 -17.43 -44.06
CA LYS A 79 2.88 -16.67 -45.09
C LYS A 79 3.37 -15.31 -44.58
N ILE A 80 2.66 -14.73 -43.62
CA ILE A 80 2.97 -13.42 -43.03
C ILE A 80 3.98 -13.59 -41.88
N MET A 81 3.85 -14.68 -41.11
CA MET A 81 4.69 -15.03 -39.97
C MET A 81 5.29 -16.44 -40.16
N PRO A 82 6.17 -16.65 -41.16
CA PRO A 82 6.74 -17.97 -41.47
C PRO A 82 7.63 -18.54 -40.37
N HIS A 83 8.10 -17.70 -39.46
CA HIS A 83 8.93 -18.08 -38.30
C HIS A 83 8.13 -18.11 -36.98
N GLY A 84 6.79 -18.13 -37.08
CA GLY A 84 5.89 -18.12 -35.93
C GLY A 84 5.56 -16.72 -35.42
N PHE A 85 4.63 -16.67 -34.47
CA PHE A 85 4.30 -15.45 -33.74
C PHE A 85 5.42 -15.15 -32.71
N PRO A 86 5.84 -13.88 -32.52
CA PRO A 86 6.83 -13.51 -31.49
C PRO A 86 6.47 -13.91 -30.05
N GLY A 87 5.23 -14.36 -29.83
CA GLY A 87 4.72 -14.90 -28.58
C GLY A 87 3.95 -13.85 -27.78
N PRO A 88 3.11 -14.28 -26.82
CA PRO A 88 2.62 -13.37 -25.80
C PRO A 88 3.81 -12.86 -24.97
N LEU A 89 3.81 -11.57 -24.65
CA LEU A 89 4.78 -10.96 -23.72
C LEU A 89 4.55 -11.37 -22.26
N ASN A 90 3.49 -12.15 -22.02
CA ASN A 90 3.05 -12.59 -20.72
C ASN A 90 2.84 -14.10 -20.67
N ASP A 91 3.14 -14.70 -19.53
CA ASP A 91 2.79 -16.08 -19.20
C ASP A 91 1.49 -16.09 -18.38
N VAL A 92 0.66 -17.12 -18.52
CA VAL A 92 -0.53 -17.31 -17.68
C VAL A 92 -0.33 -18.55 -16.81
N PHE A 93 -0.43 -18.36 -15.50
CA PHE A 93 -0.26 -19.42 -14.51
C PHE A 93 -1.57 -19.71 -13.80
N ALA A 94 -1.83 -21.00 -13.58
CA ALA A 94 -2.80 -21.46 -12.60
C ALA A 94 -2.04 -22.12 -11.44
N ARG A 95 -2.39 -21.70 -10.23
CA ARG A 95 -1.93 -22.21 -8.94
C ARG A 95 -3.15 -22.68 -8.14
N GLU A 96 -2.96 -23.34 -7.00
CA GLU A 96 -4.09 -23.92 -6.26
C GLU A 96 -5.08 -22.86 -5.76
N GLY A 97 -4.59 -21.70 -5.30
CA GLY A 97 -5.42 -20.59 -4.82
C GLY A 97 -5.76 -19.49 -5.85
N TYR A 98 -5.02 -19.39 -6.96
CA TYR A 98 -5.11 -18.24 -7.85
C TYR A 98 -4.69 -18.50 -9.31
N VAL A 99 -5.09 -17.57 -10.19
CA VAL A 99 -4.62 -17.46 -11.57
C VAL A 99 -3.90 -16.12 -11.73
N ALA A 100 -2.80 -16.08 -12.49
CA ALA A 100 -2.03 -14.86 -12.73
C ALA A 100 -1.63 -14.71 -14.20
N SER A 101 -1.51 -13.47 -14.68
CA SER A 101 -0.80 -13.13 -15.90
C SER A 101 0.51 -12.45 -15.55
N TYR A 102 1.64 -13.11 -15.80
CA TYR A 102 2.98 -12.64 -15.48
C TYR A 102 3.61 -11.84 -16.62
N ASN A 103 4.17 -10.66 -16.33
CA ASN A 103 4.82 -9.83 -17.34
C ASN A 103 6.31 -10.17 -17.46
N ARG A 104 6.75 -10.72 -18.61
CA ARG A 104 8.16 -11.10 -18.83
C ARG A 104 9.12 -9.91 -18.88
N GLN A 105 8.64 -8.71 -19.23
CA GLN A 105 9.45 -7.50 -19.32
C GLN A 105 9.60 -6.82 -17.95
N LEU A 106 8.52 -6.73 -17.18
CA LEU A 106 8.50 -6.07 -15.86
C LEU A 106 8.84 -7.02 -14.70
N ARG A 107 8.82 -8.33 -14.96
CA ARG A 107 9.12 -9.43 -14.01
C ARG A 107 8.19 -9.52 -12.79
N HIS A 108 6.99 -8.96 -12.88
CA HIS A 108 5.92 -9.07 -11.89
C HIS A 108 4.58 -9.34 -12.61
N PRO A 109 3.51 -9.76 -11.92
CA PRO A 109 2.22 -9.95 -12.58
C PRO A 109 1.63 -8.63 -13.12
N ASN A 110 0.95 -8.73 -14.27
CA ASN A 110 0.04 -7.73 -14.81
C ASN A 110 -1.27 -7.70 -14.00
N TRP A 111 -1.75 -8.89 -13.64
CA TRP A 111 -2.93 -9.11 -12.82
C TRP A 111 -2.85 -10.48 -12.15
N VAL A 112 -3.59 -10.60 -11.05
CA VAL A 112 -3.91 -11.85 -10.35
C VAL A 112 -5.41 -11.93 -10.15
N ALA A 113 -5.94 -13.14 -10.01
CA ALA A 113 -7.34 -13.40 -9.71
C ALA A 113 -7.45 -14.63 -8.80
N GLU A 114 -8.16 -14.49 -7.69
CA GLU A 114 -8.42 -15.54 -6.71
C GLU A 114 -9.93 -15.65 -6.44
N HIS A 115 -10.36 -16.76 -5.84
CA HIS A 115 -11.77 -16.99 -5.50
C HIS A 115 -11.90 -17.33 -4.01
N ILE A 116 -12.31 -16.33 -3.22
CA ILE A 116 -12.42 -16.43 -1.77
C ILE A 116 -13.83 -16.88 -1.38
N THR A 117 -13.90 -17.88 -0.50
CA THR A 117 -15.12 -18.42 0.11
C THR A 117 -14.93 -18.59 1.62
N ALA A 118 -16.03 -18.71 2.38
CA ALA A 118 -15.95 -18.96 3.82
C ALA A 118 -15.17 -20.25 4.15
N GLU A 119 -15.35 -21.31 3.34
CA GLU A 119 -14.61 -22.56 3.40
C GLU A 119 -13.12 -22.41 3.08
N SER A 120 -12.75 -21.67 2.03
CA SER A 120 -11.32 -21.51 1.66
C SER A 120 -10.52 -20.72 2.70
N LEU A 121 -11.18 -19.85 3.46
CA LEU A 121 -10.59 -19.11 4.58
C LEU A 121 -10.48 -19.93 5.89
N LYS A 122 -10.88 -21.21 5.91
CA LYS A 122 -10.59 -22.09 7.05
C LYS A 122 -9.14 -22.55 6.96
N ALA A 123 -8.41 -22.43 8.07
CA ALA A 123 -7.03 -22.92 8.14
C ALA A 123 -7.02 -24.45 8.07
N GLY A 124 -6.26 -25.01 7.14
CA GLY A 124 -6.00 -26.44 7.08
C GLY A 124 -5.13 -26.92 8.25
N GLU A 125 -5.23 -28.20 8.59
CA GLU A 125 -4.39 -28.79 9.64
C GLU A 125 -2.90 -28.74 9.24
N GLY A 126 -2.06 -28.22 10.12
CA GLY A 126 -0.62 -28.05 9.88
C GLY A 126 -0.22 -26.93 8.90
N VAL A 127 -1.19 -26.23 8.29
CA VAL A 127 -0.92 -25.14 7.33
C VAL A 127 -0.40 -23.91 8.07
N GLY A 128 0.76 -23.39 7.67
CA GLY A 128 1.40 -22.28 8.36
C GLY A 128 2.38 -21.48 7.49
N ARG A 129 2.24 -20.15 7.55
CA ARG A 129 3.07 -19.21 6.77
C ARG A 129 4.57 -19.31 7.09
N GLY A 130 4.92 -19.80 8.28
CA GLY A 130 6.31 -20.05 8.68
C GLY A 130 6.98 -21.22 7.93
N ASN A 131 6.18 -22.09 7.28
CA ASN A 131 6.69 -23.19 6.47
C ASN A 131 7.04 -22.73 5.04
N SER A 132 6.44 -21.64 4.58
CA SER A 132 6.57 -21.10 3.22
C SER A 132 7.81 -20.20 3.07
N GLN A 133 8.44 -20.26 1.90
CA GLN A 133 9.62 -19.44 1.57
C GLN A 133 9.50 -18.85 0.16
N PHE A 134 9.94 -17.60 0.00
CA PHE A 134 9.99 -16.94 -1.31
C PHE A 134 10.91 -17.71 -2.26
N LYS A 135 10.40 -18.03 -3.45
CA LYS A 135 11.07 -18.89 -4.43
C LYS A 135 10.89 -18.36 -5.85
N GLU A 136 11.93 -18.51 -6.66
CA GLU A 136 11.86 -18.18 -8.09
C GLU A 136 10.94 -19.17 -8.81
N ASP A 137 10.18 -18.70 -9.80
CA ASP A 137 9.28 -19.56 -10.56
C ASP A 137 10.03 -20.23 -11.72
N SER A 138 10.26 -21.53 -11.62
CA SER A 138 10.98 -22.33 -12.63
C SER A 138 10.17 -22.56 -13.91
N THR A 139 8.88 -22.18 -13.94
CA THR A 139 8.06 -22.24 -15.15
C THR A 139 8.24 -21.01 -16.06
N VAL A 140 8.81 -19.92 -15.52
CA VAL A 140 9.25 -18.75 -16.29
C VAL A 140 10.69 -18.98 -16.78
N PRO A 141 11.04 -18.73 -18.06
CA PRO A 141 12.42 -18.83 -18.53
C PRO A 141 13.37 -17.87 -17.80
N ASP A 142 14.60 -18.32 -17.52
CA ASP A 142 15.58 -17.63 -16.66
C ASP A 142 15.92 -16.18 -17.02
N LEU A 143 15.74 -15.79 -18.29
CA LEU A 143 15.94 -14.42 -18.77
C LEU A 143 14.83 -13.46 -18.31
N TYR A 144 13.63 -13.98 -18.08
CA TYR A 144 12.39 -13.23 -17.83
C TYR A 144 11.86 -13.37 -16.40
N LYS A 145 12.36 -14.34 -15.62
CA LYS A 145 11.93 -14.52 -14.23
C LYS A 145 12.56 -13.49 -13.30
N ALA A 146 11.77 -13.01 -12.34
CA ALA A 146 12.28 -12.30 -11.18
C ALA A 146 13.16 -13.22 -10.34
N LYS A 147 14.24 -12.65 -9.78
CA LYS A 147 15.17 -13.37 -8.91
C LYS A 147 15.11 -12.86 -7.49
N LEU A 148 15.48 -13.69 -6.53
CA LEU A 148 15.56 -13.26 -5.12
C LEU A 148 16.56 -12.11 -4.95
N SER A 149 17.63 -12.08 -5.75
CA SER A 149 18.62 -11.00 -5.80
C SER A 149 18.02 -9.64 -6.14
N ASP A 150 16.96 -9.59 -6.95
CA ASP A 150 16.37 -8.34 -7.47
C ASP A 150 15.68 -7.52 -6.35
N TYR A 151 15.31 -8.19 -5.25
CA TYR A 151 14.69 -7.59 -4.07
C TYR A 151 15.69 -7.34 -2.92
N VAL A 152 16.85 -8.00 -2.90
CA VAL A 152 17.81 -7.87 -1.80
C VAL A 152 18.48 -6.50 -1.86
N ARG A 153 18.26 -5.68 -0.82
CA ARG A 153 18.77 -4.29 -0.70
C ARG A 153 18.25 -3.33 -1.78
N SER A 154 17.14 -3.63 -2.44
CA SER A 154 16.52 -2.74 -3.44
C SER A 154 15.82 -1.51 -2.83
N GLY A 155 15.52 -1.55 -1.53
CA GLY A 155 14.65 -0.58 -0.85
C GLY A 155 13.16 -0.95 -0.87
N TYR A 156 12.79 -2.02 -1.57
CA TYR A 156 11.41 -2.50 -1.71
C TYR A 156 11.21 -3.86 -1.05
N ASP A 157 9.99 -4.10 -0.58
CA ASP A 157 9.56 -5.41 -0.11
C ASP A 157 9.14 -6.34 -1.26
N ARG A 158 9.15 -7.64 -0.97
CA ARG A 158 8.49 -8.68 -1.76
C ARG A 158 6.99 -8.68 -1.40
N GLY A 159 6.26 -7.74 -1.96
CA GLY A 159 4.83 -7.60 -1.72
C GLY A 159 4.01 -8.62 -2.50
N HIS A 160 3.09 -9.29 -1.82
CA HIS A 160 2.22 -10.28 -2.43
C HIS A 160 1.10 -9.59 -3.21
N MET A 161 0.71 -10.17 -4.35
CA MET A 161 -0.48 -9.74 -5.10
C MET A 161 -1.70 -10.57 -4.70
N VAL A 162 -1.55 -11.88 -4.54
CA VAL A 162 -2.45 -12.77 -3.77
C VAL A 162 -1.84 -13.02 -2.39
N PRO A 163 -2.46 -12.58 -1.28
CA PRO A 163 -1.90 -12.76 0.05
C PRO A 163 -1.88 -14.23 0.50
N ALA A 164 -0.80 -14.63 1.18
CA ALA A 164 -0.69 -15.95 1.81
C ALA A 164 -1.81 -16.23 2.83
N ALA A 165 -2.45 -15.18 3.39
CA ALA A 165 -3.53 -15.31 4.36
C ALA A 165 -4.83 -15.85 3.74
N ASP A 166 -5.08 -15.60 2.46
CA ASP A 166 -6.30 -16.04 1.77
C ASP A 166 -6.16 -17.49 1.26
N CYS A 167 -4.93 -17.93 0.99
CA CYS A 167 -4.58 -19.28 0.57
C CYS A 167 -4.23 -20.23 1.74
N LYS A 168 -5.05 -20.26 2.81
CA LYS A 168 -4.77 -21.01 4.06
C LYS A 168 -5.42 -22.39 4.19
N SER A 169 -6.16 -22.85 3.19
CA SER A 169 -6.79 -24.17 3.17
C SER A 169 -5.79 -25.34 3.07
N THR A 170 -4.69 -25.16 2.33
CA THR A 170 -3.62 -26.15 2.16
C THR A 170 -2.24 -25.47 2.20
N GLN A 171 -1.21 -26.23 2.55
CA GLN A 171 0.17 -25.71 2.54
C GLN A 171 0.66 -25.43 1.11
N THR A 172 0.22 -26.21 0.12
CA THR A 172 0.52 -26.01 -1.30
C THR A 172 -0.02 -24.68 -1.81
N ALA A 173 -1.30 -24.37 -1.54
CA ALA A 173 -1.91 -23.09 -1.92
C ALA A 173 -1.15 -21.91 -1.28
N MET A 174 -0.77 -22.04 0.00
CA MET A 174 0.02 -21.02 0.67
C MET A 174 1.41 -20.86 0.05
N ASP A 175 2.13 -21.96 -0.18
CA ASP A 175 3.48 -21.96 -0.77
C ASP A 175 3.50 -21.43 -2.21
N ASP A 176 2.40 -21.59 -2.95
CA ASP A 176 2.23 -21.03 -4.28
C ASP A 176 2.14 -19.49 -4.27
N THR A 177 1.66 -18.87 -3.19
CA THR A 177 1.65 -17.39 -3.07
C THR A 177 3.06 -16.80 -2.92
N PHE A 178 4.04 -17.60 -2.50
CA PHE A 178 5.44 -17.19 -2.32
C PHE A 178 6.31 -17.32 -3.59
N TYR A 179 5.76 -17.79 -4.73
CA TYR A 179 6.47 -17.67 -6.00
C TYR A 179 6.63 -16.21 -6.41
N LEU A 180 7.81 -15.82 -6.88
CA LEU A 180 8.05 -14.44 -7.35
C LEU A 180 7.19 -14.03 -8.56
N SER A 181 6.49 -14.97 -9.20
CA SER A 181 5.45 -14.68 -10.22
C SER A 181 4.15 -14.07 -9.65
N ASN A 182 3.95 -14.13 -8.33
CA ASN A 182 2.89 -13.46 -7.57
C ASN A 182 3.39 -12.20 -6.82
N ILE A 183 4.66 -11.84 -6.97
CA ILE A 183 5.30 -10.78 -6.18
C ILE A 183 5.56 -9.54 -7.05
N ALA A 184 5.34 -8.37 -6.46
CA ALA A 184 5.75 -7.07 -7.00
C ALA A 184 6.64 -6.33 -5.98
N PRO A 185 7.55 -5.44 -6.43
CA PRO A 185 8.25 -4.53 -5.53
C PRO A 185 7.25 -3.53 -4.93
N GLN A 186 7.06 -3.60 -3.61
CA GLN A 186 6.14 -2.73 -2.89
C GLN A 186 6.89 -1.87 -1.86
N VAL A 187 6.36 -0.70 -1.56
CA VAL A 187 6.85 0.13 -0.44
C VAL A 187 6.59 -0.61 0.87
N GLY A 188 7.57 -0.66 1.77
CA GLY A 188 7.46 -1.42 3.02
C GLY A 188 6.55 -0.73 4.05
N GLU A 189 7.10 0.29 4.71
CA GLU A 189 6.40 1.09 5.73
C GLU A 189 5.36 2.03 5.08
N GLY A 190 4.17 2.09 5.67
CA GLY A 190 3.01 2.81 5.16
C GLY A 190 2.26 2.12 4.01
N PHE A 191 2.59 0.86 3.69
CA PHE A 191 1.94 0.14 2.58
C PHE A 191 1.93 -1.40 2.71
N ASN A 192 3.05 -2.11 2.50
CA ASN A 192 3.06 -3.59 2.50
C ASN A 192 3.08 -4.23 3.91
N ARG A 193 3.28 -3.43 4.96
CA ARG A 193 3.51 -3.90 6.34
C ARG A 193 2.44 -3.47 7.35
N ASP A 194 1.43 -2.72 6.92
CA ASP A 194 0.46 -2.00 7.75
C ASP A 194 -0.99 -2.38 7.37
#